data_AF-A0A8X6WA45-F1
#
_entry.id   AF-A0A8X6WA45-F1
#
_cell.length_a   1.000
_cell.length_b   1.000
_cell.length_c   1.000
_cell.angle_alpha   90.00
_cell.angle_beta   90.00
_cell.angle_gamma   90.00
#
_symmetry.space_group_name_H-M   'P 1'
#
loop_
_entity.id
_entity.type
_entity.pdbx_description
1 polymer ?
#
loop_
_entity_poly.entity_id
_entity_poly.type
_entity_poly.pdbx_seq_one_letter_code
_entity_poly.pdbx_strand_id
1 'polypeptide(L)'
;MEMEAALTLWKRSTSLGFRYITVLSDEDCKTFNYLCEKKCGKAHGSLKEATIKKINYLLPKAILRNKGDVNAMKTAIYATLLHSISTDAKPQHSKCPAGENSWCFYQSAIANGEKPNNHKLNVGTPINEKFLQKFYQFIKDLHLMNC
;
A
#
# COMPACT_ATOMS: atom_id res chain seq x y z
N MET A 1 10.29 -24.28 -14.70
CA MET A 1 10.98 -23.78 -15.91
C MET A 1 10.13 -22.75 -16.64
N GLU A 2 8.85 -23.04 -16.87
CA GLU A 2 7.90 -22.17 -17.58
C GLU A 2 7.64 -20.82 -16.89
N MET A 3 7.50 -20.81 -15.56
CA MET A 3 7.30 -19.58 -14.78
C MET A 3 8.40 -18.53 -15.01
N GLU A 4 9.67 -18.96 -15.05
CA GLU A 4 10.82 -18.08 -15.28
C GLU A 4 10.92 -17.62 -16.73
N ALA A 5 10.60 -18.50 -17.68
CA ALA A 5 10.50 -18.14 -19.09
C ALA A 5 9.42 -17.07 -19.32
N ALA A 6 8.24 -17.25 -18.71
CA ALA A 6 7.13 -16.31 -18.81
C ALA A 6 7.47 -14.95 -18.16
N LEU A 7 8.16 -14.95 -17.01
CA LEU A 7 8.65 -13.72 -16.39
C LEU A 7 9.69 -13.01 -17.26
N THR A 8 10.56 -13.75 -17.93
CA THR A 8 11.57 -13.21 -18.85
C THR A 8 10.93 -12.55 -20.07
N LEU A 9 9.95 -13.22 -20.69
CA LEU A 9 9.17 -12.66 -21.81
C LEU A 9 8.42 -11.39 -21.40
N TRP A 10 7.79 -11.39 -20.21
CA TRP A 10 7.11 -10.21 -19.69
C TRP A 10 8.07 -9.04 -19.50
N LYS A 11 9.23 -9.27 -18.87
CA LYS A 11 10.26 -8.23 -18.67
C LYS A 11 10.72 -7.65 -20.01
N ARG A 12 10.99 -8.51 -21.00
CA ARG A 12 11.41 -8.11 -22.36
C ARG A 12 10.34 -7.27 -23.07
N SER A 13 9.07 -7.62 -22.92
CA SER A 13 7.96 -6.83 -23.47
C SER A 13 7.96 -5.41 -22.88
N THR A 14 8.04 -5.31 -21.55
CA THR A 14 8.04 -4.00 -20.88
C THR A 14 9.24 -3.13 -21.22
N SER A 15 10.43 -3.72 -21.43
CA SER A 15 11.61 -2.96 -21.87
C SER A 15 11.48 -2.43 -23.30
N LEU A 16 10.65 -3.06 -24.12
CA LEU A 16 10.35 -2.64 -25.49
C LEU A 16 9.14 -1.70 -25.56
N GLY A 17 8.58 -1.28 -24.42
CA GLY A 17 7.39 -0.41 -24.38
C GLY A 17 6.06 -1.14 -24.61
N PHE A 18 6.06 -2.47 -24.72
CA PHE A 18 4.85 -3.27 -24.85
C PHE A 18 4.44 -3.87 -23.51
N ARG A 19 3.14 -4.16 -23.33
CA ARG A 19 2.64 -4.86 -22.15
C ARG A 19 1.65 -5.92 -22.56
N TYR A 20 1.99 -7.19 -22.31
CA TYR A 20 1.04 -8.28 -22.42
C TYR A 20 -0.13 -8.06 -21.44
N ILE A 21 -1.35 -8.24 -21.92
CA ILE A 21 -2.58 -8.14 -21.11
C ILE A 21 -3.21 -9.51 -20.85
N THR A 22 -2.91 -10.49 -21.69
CA THR A 22 -3.43 -11.85 -21.65
C THR A 22 -2.26 -12.83 -21.72
N VAL A 23 -2.31 -13.86 -20.88
CA VAL A 23 -1.39 -15.00 -20.92
C VAL A 23 -2.26 -16.24 -21.11
N LEU A 24 -2.04 -16.96 -22.21
CA LEU A 24 -2.55 -18.32 -22.38
C LEU A 24 -1.52 -19.26 -21.78
N SER A 25 -1.92 -20.03 -20.77
CA SER A 25 -1.15 -21.16 -20.25
C SER A 25 -1.96 -22.44 -20.43
N ASP A 26 -1.26 -23.57 -20.34
CA ASP A 26 -1.90 -24.85 -20.07
C ASP A 26 -2.67 -24.79 -18.74
N GLU A 27 -3.56 -25.76 -18.52
CA GLU A 27 -4.65 -25.73 -17.52
C GLU A 27 -4.19 -25.55 -16.05
N ASP A 28 -2.89 -25.50 -15.80
CA ASP A 28 -2.33 -25.17 -14.50
C ASP A 28 -2.11 -23.64 -14.35
N CYS A 29 -2.78 -23.05 -13.36
CA CYS A 29 -2.71 -21.60 -13.13
C CYS A 29 -1.40 -21.16 -12.45
N LYS A 30 -0.37 -22.00 -12.34
CA LYS A 30 0.85 -21.67 -11.56
C LYS A 30 1.62 -20.55 -12.21
N THR A 31 1.79 -20.59 -13.53
CA THR A 31 2.47 -19.52 -14.29
C THR A 31 1.70 -18.21 -14.21
N PHE A 32 0.37 -18.25 -14.31
CA PHE A 32 -0.47 -17.07 -14.14
C PHE A 32 -0.37 -16.47 -12.74
N ASN A 33 -0.45 -17.30 -11.70
CA ASN A 33 -0.34 -16.86 -10.31
C ASN A 33 1.05 -16.30 -10.01
N TYR A 34 2.12 -16.96 -10.48
CA TYR A 34 3.49 -16.49 -10.35
C TYR A 34 3.70 -15.13 -11.01
N LEU A 35 3.21 -14.94 -12.25
CA LEU A 35 3.23 -13.64 -12.92
C LEU A 35 2.37 -12.61 -12.19
N CYS A 36 1.24 -13.01 -11.62
CA CYS A 36 0.38 -12.12 -10.84
C CYS A 36 1.03 -11.64 -9.54
N GLU A 37 1.74 -12.51 -8.83
CA GLU A 37 2.50 -12.14 -7.65
C GLU A 37 3.66 -11.20 -8.00
N LYS A 38 4.38 -11.49 -9.09
CA LYS A 38 5.56 -10.74 -9.48
C LYS A 38 5.22 -9.43 -10.21
N LYS A 39 4.11 -9.36 -10.96
CA LYS A 39 3.87 -8.31 -11.98
C LYS A 39 2.42 -7.88 -12.17
N CYS A 40 1.42 -8.77 -12.18
CA CYS A 40 0.03 -8.32 -12.40
C CYS A 40 -0.51 -7.63 -11.14
N GLY A 41 -1.33 -6.58 -11.29
CA GLY A 41 -1.89 -5.80 -10.17
C GLY A 41 -2.89 -6.56 -9.26
N LYS A 42 -2.81 -7.89 -9.21
CA LYS A 42 -3.66 -8.77 -8.39
C LYS A 42 -3.02 -9.13 -7.05
N ALA A 43 -1.71 -8.94 -6.86
CA ALA A 43 -1.05 -9.15 -5.57
C ALA A 43 -1.67 -8.28 -4.46
N HIS A 44 -1.68 -8.77 -3.22
CA HIS A 44 -2.08 -7.99 -2.05
C HIS A 44 -1.25 -6.69 -1.99
N GLY A 45 -1.91 -5.56 -1.73
CA GLY A 45 -1.26 -4.25 -1.75
C GLY A 45 -0.99 -3.67 -3.15
N SER A 46 -1.47 -4.30 -4.23
CA SER A 46 -1.38 -3.69 -5.56
C SER A 46 -2.21 -2.41 -5.65
N LEU A 47 -1.68 -1.40 -6.35
CA LEU A 47 -2.42 -0.18 -6.68
C LEU A 47 -3.49 -0.47 -7.74
N LYS A 48 -4.66 -0.88 -7.28
CA LYS A 48 -5.89 -0.94 -8.07
C LYS A 48 -6.54 0.44 -8.06
N GLU A 49 -7.39 0.71 -9.04
CA GLU A 49 -8.14 1.98 -9.12
C GLU A 49 -8.92 2.27 -7.83
N ALA A 50 -9.56 1.24 -7.24
CA ALA A 50 -10.24 1.37 -5.95
C ALA A 50 -9.31 1.79 -4.80
N THR A 51 -8.09 1.26 -4.76
CA THR A 51 -7.06 1.62 -3.77
C THR A 51 -6.64 3.09 -3.96
N ILE A 52 -6.40 3.51 -5.20
CA ILE A 52 -6.04 4.89 -5.54
C ILE A 52 -7.15 5.86 -5.14
N LYS A 53 -8.41 5.56 -5.48
CA LYS A 53 -9.58 6.36 -5.10
C LYS A 53 -9.69 6.50 -3.57
N LYS A 54 -9.50 5.41 -2.83
CA LYS A 54 -9.51 5.44 -1.35
C LYS A 54 -8.41 6.34 -0.80
N ILE A 55 -7.18 6.25 -1.30
CA ILE A 55 -6.07 7.09 -0.82
C ILE A 55 -6.34 8.57 -1.12
N ASN A 56 -6.78 8.88 -2.34
CA ASN A 56 -7.15 10.24 -2.75
C ASN A 56 -8.31 10.81 -1.93
N TYR A 57 -9.15 9.96 -1.34
CA TYR A 57 -10.19 10.38 -0.40
C TYR A 57 -9.66 10.54 1.04
N LEU A 58 -8.82 9.62 1.52
CA LEU A 58 -8.31 9.61 2.89
C LEU A 58 -7.34 10.75 3.18
N LEU A 59 -6.43 11.08 2.25
CA LEU A 59 -5.41 12.11 2.48
C LEU A 59 -6.01 13.51 2.68
N PRO A 60 -6.92 14.03 1.82
CA PRO A 60 -7.58 15.30 2.09
C PRO A 60 -8.37 15.31 3.40
N LYS A 61 -9.00 14.19 3.78
CA LYS A 61 -9.73 14.07 5.05
C LYS A 61 -8.78 14.19 6.24
N ALA A 62 -7.58 13.62 6.16
CA ALA A 62 -6.54 13.78 7.18
C ALA A 62 -6.07 15.23 7.29
N ILE A 63 -5.92 15.94 6.17
CA ILE A 63 -5.58 17.37 6.13
C ILE A 63 -6.68 18.20 6.79
N LEU A 64 -7.93 18.01 6.35
CA LEU A 64 -9.07 18.78 6.86
C LEU A 64 -9.29 18.62 8.37
N ARG A 65 -9.08 17.41 8.91
CA ARG A 65 -9.17 17.12 10.35
C ARG A 65 -8.11 17.81 11.20
N ASN A 66 -6.98 18.19 10.59
CA ASN A 66 -5.85 18.83 11.26
C ASN A 66 -5.62 20.26 10.74
N LYS A 67 -6.65 20.87 10.16
CA LYS A 67 -6.57 22.23 9.59
C LYS A 67 -6.09 23.22 10.65
N GLY A 68 -5.08 24.01 10.31
CA GLY A 68 -4.46 24.99 11.21
C GLY A 68 -3.17 24.49 11.89
N ASP A 69 -2.86 23.19 11.81
CA ASP A 69 -1.60 22.64 12.30
C ASP A 69 -0.90 21.81 11.21
N VAL A 70 0.14 22.39 10.63
CA VAL A 70 0.93 21.77 9.54
C VAL A 70 1.63 20.49 10.01
N ASN A 71 2.11 20.45 11.25
CA ASN A 71 2.81 19.27 11.77
C ASN A 71 1.84 18.13 12.04
N ALA A 72 0.65 18.43 12.56
CA ALA A 72 -0.42 17.45 12.73
C ALA A 72 -0.92 16.92 11.37
N MET A 73 -1.06 17.78 10.36
CA MET A 73 -1.39 17.36 8.98
C MET A 73 -0.35 16.40 8.42
N LYS A 74 0.94 16.77 8.49
CA LYS A 74 2.06 15.90 8.05
C LYS A 74 2.01 14.56 8.77
N THR A 75 1.87 14.59 10.10
CA THR A 75 1.82 13.37 10.92
C THR A 75 0.64 12.47 10.53
N ALA A 76 -0.55 13.02 10.31
CA ALA A 76 -1.73 12.25 9.92
C ALA A 76 -1.60 11.63 8.51
N ILE A 77 -0.97 12.34 7.57
CA ILE A 77 -0.64 11.82 6.24
C ILE A 77 0.32 10.64 6.35
N TYR A 78 1.43 10.81 7.09
CA TYR A 78 2.38 9.72 7.31
C TYR A 78 1.74 8.53 8.02
N ALA A 79 0.92 8.76 9.04
CA ALA A 79 0.19 7.71 9.74
C ALA A 79 -0.66 6.88 8.78
N THR A 80 -1.40 7.55 7.88
CA THR A 80 -2.25 6.88 6.88
C THR A 80 -1.42 6.01 5.93
N LEU A 81 -0.32 6.54 5.40
CA LEU A 81 0.53 5.82 4.44
C LEU A 81 1.27 4.64 5.09
N LEU A 82 1.86 4.88 6.26
CA LEU A 82 2.61 3.86 7.00
C LEU A 82 1.69 2.72 7.46
N HIS A 83 0.49 3.06 7.94
CA HIS A 83 -0.55 2.08 8.25
C HIS A 83 -0.91 1.22 7.03
N SER A 84 -1.07 1.84 5.86
CA SER A 84 -1.41 1.15 4.61
C SER A 84 -0.32 0.20 4.09
N ILE A 85 0.97 0.46 4.37
CA ILE A 85 2.08 -0.44 3.96
C ILE A 85 2.49 -1.43 5.06
N SER A 86 1.90 -1.32 6.25
CA SER A 86 2.26 -2.12 7.41
C SER A 86 1.94 -3.60 7.20
N THR A 87 2.83 -4.47 7.70
CA THR A 87 2.67 -5.92 7.64
C THR A 87 3.01 -6.55 9.00
N ASP A 88 2.64 -7.81 9.20
CA ASP A 88 2.99 -8.52 10.45
C ASP A 88 4.51 -8.59 10.66
N ALA A 89 5.29 -8.73 9.57
CA ALA A 89 6.76 -8.79 9.62
C ALA A 89 7.41 -7.40 9.80
N LYS A 90 6.76 -6.34 9.31
CA LYS A 90 7.23 -4.95 9.40
C LYS A 90 6.08 -4.04 9.82
N PRO A 91 5.74 -4.01 11.13
CA PRO A 91 4.68 -3.14 11.65
C PRO A 91 5.12 -1.67 11.61
N GLN A 92 4.30 -0.80 11.04
CA GLN A 92 4.62 0.63 10.81
C GLN A 92 3.55 1.55 11.41
N HIS A 93 3.31 1.42 12.71
CA HIS A 93 2.24 2.15 13.42
C HIS A 93 2.72 3.32 14.29
N SER A 94 4.00 3.68 14.22
CA SER A 94 4.62 4.70 15.08
C SER A 94 4.03 6.10 14.95
N LYS A 95 3.38 6.42 13.82
CA LYS A 95 2.70 7.70 13.59
C LYS A 95 1.19 7.64 13.85
N CYS A 96 0.64 6.44 14.08
CA CYS A 96 -0.77 6.30 14.41
C CYS A 96 -1.04 6.81 15.83
N PRO A 97 -2.23 7.37 16.10
CA PRO A 97 -2.59 7.79 17.45
C PRO A 97 -2.54 6.59 18.40
N ALA A 98 -2.01 6.80 19.59
CA ALA A 98 -2.00 5.80 20.66
C ALA A 98 -3.33 5.80 21.43
N GLY A 99 -3.56 4.75 22.21
CA GLY A 99 -4.72 4.63 23.10
C GLY A 99 -5.77 3.64 22.60
N GLU A 100 -6.61 3.21 23.54
CA GLU A 100 -7.64 2.18 23.33
C GLU A 100 -8.64 2.58 22.22
N ASN A 101 -8.98 3.87 22.16
CA ASN A 101 -9.89 4.45 21.16
C ASN A 101 -9.20 4.83 19.84
N SER A 102 -7.96 4.35 19.60
CA SER A 102 -7.27 4.59 18.34
C SER A 102 -8.00 3.93 17.19
N TRP A 103 -8.14 4.65 16.07
CA TRP A 103 -8.60 4.05 14.81
C TRP A 103 -7.62 3.00 14.26
N CYS A 104 -6.38 2.99 14.76
CA CYS A 104 -5.37 2.01 14.40
C CYS A 104 -5.52 0.77 15.28
N PHE A 105 -5.92 -0.35 14.66
CA PHE A 105 -6.09 -1.63 15.35
C PHE A 105 -4.85 -2.07 16.13
N TYR A 106 -3.65 -1.76 15.63
CA TYR A 106 -2.39 -2.14 16.27
C TYR A 106 -2.18 -1.33 17.55
N GLN A 107 -2.30 -0.01 17.47
CA GLN A 107 -2.12 0.86 18.64
C GLN A 107 -3.20 0.64 19.69
N SER A 108 -4.44 0.38 19.26
CA SER A 108 -5.55 0.03 20.15
C SER A 108 -5.28 -1.29 20.87
N ALA A 109 -4.84 -2.35 20.17
CA ALA A 109 -4.50 -3.62 20.80
C ALA A 109 -3.36 -3.47 21.82
N ILE A 110 -2.28 -2.76 21.46
CA ILE A 110 -1.17 -2.50 22.39
C ILE A 110 -1.64 -1.73 23.63
N ALA A 111 -2.51 -0.74 23.48
CA ALA A 111 -3.05 0.02 24.60
C ALA A 111 -3.92 -0.84 25.54
N ASN A 112 -4.66 -1.82 24.99
CA ASN A 112 -5.46 -2.77 25.75
C ASN A 112 -4.63 -3.94 26.32
N GLY A 113 -3.31 -3.99 26.10
CA GLY A 113 -2.47 -5.12 26.51
C GLY A 113 -2.71 -6.40 25.70
N GLU A 114 -3.34 -6.28 24.54
CA GLU A 114 -3.66 -7.38 23.64
C GLU A 114 -2.62 -7.56 22.54
N LYS A 115 -2.58 -8.75 21.95
CA LYS A 115 -1.77 -9.01 20.76
C LYS A 115 -2.46 -8.40 19.52
N PRO A 116 -1.76 -7.58 18.72
CA PRO A 116 -2.32 -7.04 17.49
C PRO A 116 -2.77 -8.11 16.50
N ASN A 117 -3.93 -7.86 15.88
CA ASN A 117 -4.50 -8.76 14.87
C ASN A 117 -3.69 -8.79 13.56
N ASN A 118 -4.02 -9.74 12.68
CA ASN A 118 -3.33 -9.90 11.40
C ASN A 118 -3.54 -8.70 10.46
N HIS A 119 -2.45 -8.16 9.91
CA HIS A 119 -2.49 -6.99 9.01
C HIS A 119 -3.28 -7.22 7.71
N LYS A 120 -3.22 -8.43 7.13
CA LYS A 120 -3.91 -8.75 5.86
C LYS A 120 -5.43 -8.60 5.96
N LEU A 121 -5.98 -8.77 7.16
CA LEU A 121 -7.41 -8.66 7.43
C LEU A 121 -7.81 -7.27 7.96
N ASN A 122 -6.91 -6.60 8.68
CA ASN A 122 -7.25 -5.38 9.44
C ASN A 122 -6.76 -4.08 8.79
N VAL A 123 -5.84 -4.15 7.83
CA VAL A 123 -5.47 -2.98 7.02
C VAL A 123 -6.49 -2.82 5.89
N GLY A 124 -7.43 -1.88 6.03
CA GLY A 124 -8.54 -1.70 5.09
C GLY A 124 -8.14 -1.22 3.68
N THR A 125 -6.95 -0.62 3.54
CA THR A 125 -6.38 -0.16 2.25
C THR A 125 -4.91 -0.52 2.18
N PRO A 126 -4.56 -1.79 1.93
CA PRO A 126 -3.17 -2.23 1.89
C PRO A 126 -2.51 -1.73 0.60
N ILE A 127 -1.23 -1.34 0.71
CA ILE A 127 -0.39 -0.87 -0.39
C ILE A 127 0.98 -1.54 -0.28
N ASN A 128 1.58 -1.90 -1.42
CA ASN A 128 2.95 -2.39 -1.46
C ASN A 128 3.93 -1.23 -1.22
N GLU A 129 4.93 -1.44 -0.36
CA GLU A 129 5.94 -0.45 0.01
C GLU A 129 6.66 0.18 -1.20
N LYS A 130 6.81 -0.55 -2.32
CA LYS A 130 7.41 -0.02 -3.56
C LYS A 130 6.71 1.24 -4.10
N PHE A 131 5.45 1.45 -3.73
CA PHE A 131 4.67 2.61 -4.16
C PHE A 131 4.81 3.82 -3.23
N LEU A 132 5.40 3.65 -2.04
CA LEU A 132 5.55 4.72 -1.05
C LEU A 132 6.32 5.92 -1.61
N GLN A 133 7.40 5.65 -2.35
CA GLN A 133 8.20 6.68 -3.04
C GLN A 133 7.34 7.57 -3.97
N LYS A 134 6.38 6.97 -4.69
CA LYS A 134 5.48 7.71 -5.58
C LYS A 134 4.50 8.58 -4.80
N PHE A 135 4.01 8.10 -3.67
CA PHE A 135 3.16 8.91 -2.78
C PHE A 135 3.93 10.07 -2.16
N TYR A 136 5.19 9.86 -1.76
CA TYR A 136 6.01 10.95 -1.27
C TYR A 136 6.25 12.02 -2.33
N GLN A 137 6.50 11.63 -3.58
CA GLN A 137 6.62 12.61 -4.67
C GLN A 137 5.32 13.39 -4.85
N PHE A 138 4.18 12.70 -4.93
CA PHE A 138 2.86 13.34 -5.07
C PHE A 138 2.56 14.34 -3.94
N ILE A 139 2.88 13.99 -2.68
CA ILE A 139 2.63 14.85 -1.53
C ILE A 139 3.60 16.03 -1.48
N LYS A 140 4.86 15.87 -1.95
CA LYS A 140 5.78 16.98 -2.15
C LYS A 140 5.23 17.97 -3.18
N ASP A 141 4.72 17.46 -4.31
CA ASP A 141 4.16 18.29 -5.39
C ASP A 141 2.93 19.09 -4.92
N LEU A 142 2.15 18.52 -3.99
CA LEU A 142 1.05 19.19 -3.28
C LEU A 142 1.48 20.34 -2.33
N HIS A 143 2.77 20.66 -2.23
CA HIS A 143 3.35 21.65 -1.30
C HIS A 143 3.09 21.37 0.19
N LEU A 144 2.59 20.18 0.53
CA LEU A 144 2.30 19.77 1.92
C LEU A 144 3.55 19.30 2.68
N MET A 145 4.64 19.05 1.96
CA MET A 145 5.93 18.60 2.48
C MET A 145 7.09 19.53 2.14
N ASN A 146 6.82 20.81 1.89
CA ASN A 146 7.90 21.79 1.86
C ASN A 146 8.36 22.03 3.31
N CYS A 147 9.56 21.52 3.59
CA CYS A 147 10.48 22.09 4.56
C CYS A 147 11.41 23.01 3.76
#